data_AF-A0A845R676-F1
#
_entry.id   AF-A0A845R676-F1
#
_cell.length_a   1.000
_cell.length_b   1.000
_cell.length_c   1.000
_cell.angle_alpha   90.00
_cell.angle_beta   90.00
_cell.angle_gamma   90.00
#
_symmetry.space_group_name_H-M   'P 1'
#
loop_
_entity.id
_entity.type
_entity.pdbx_description
1 polymer ?
#
loop_
_entity_poly.entity_id
_entity_poly.type
_entity_poly.pdbx_seq_one_letter_code
_entity_poly.pdbx_strand_id
1 'polypeptide(L)'
;MEIKYNVQAPPKKSFNGGTKSEEIKAIEDFLTSGNAKNMCFQYNTPKEAKSKLSTISSHRRKYNAAHPKGYDAYRVDACIYIMRVEKGK
;
A
#
# COMPACT_ATOMS: atom_id res chain seq x y z
N MET A 1 4.29 -21.40 25.71
CA MET A 1 5.21 -20.61 24.86
C MET A 1 6.61 -20.91 25.34
N GLU A 2 7.51 -21.35 24.48
CA GLU A 2 8.90 -21.66 24.84
C GLU A 2 9.81 -20.69 24.09
N ILE A 3 10.65 -19.95 24.83
CA ILE A 3 11.56 -18.95 24.27
C ILE A 3 12.98 -19.50 24.41
N LYS A 4 13.72 -19.57 23.29
CA LYS A 4 15.10 -20.07 23.23
C LYS A 4 16.06 -18.97 22.80
N TYR A 5 17.21 -18.90 23.47
CA TYR A 5 18.28 -17.94 23.19
C TYR A 5 19.47 -18.65 22.53
N ASN A 6 20.34 -17.88 21.86
CA ASN A 6 21.58 -18.38 21.23
C ASN A 6 21.39 -19.48 20.18
N VAL A 7 20.28 -19.45 19.44
CA VAL A 7 20.02 -20.39 18.35
C VAL A 7 20.78 -19.97 17.08
N GLN A 8 21.27 -20.94 16.33
CA GLN A 8 21.82 -20.69 15.00
C GLN A 8 20.69 -20.23 14.08
N ALA A 9 20.78 -19.00 13.57
CA ALA A 9 19.78 -18.47 12.66
C ALA A 9 19.81 -19.26 11.33
N PRO A 10 18.66 -19.76 10.84
CA PRO A 10 18.63 -20.41 9.55
C PRO A 10 19.02 -19.42 8.43
N PRO A 11 19.57 -19.91 7.31
CA PRO A 11 19.91 -19.06 6.18
C PRO A 11 18.68 -18.28 5.73
N LYS A 12 18.82 -16.96 5.64
CA LYS A 12 17.75 -16.07 5.16
C LYS A 12 17.39 -16.49 3.73
N LYS A 13 16.17 -16.97 3.50
CA LYS A 13 15.62 -17.04 2.14
C LYS A 13 15.72 -15.63 1.55
N SER A 14 16.20 -15.52 0.31
CA SER A 14 16.24 -14.26 -0.41
C SER A 14 14.83 -13.67 -0.40
N PHE A 15 14.71 -12.53 0.27
CA PHE A 15 13.44 -11.82 0.35
C PHE A 15 13.24 -11.14 -0.99
N ASN A 16 12.35 -11.67 -1.82
CA ASN A 16 11.91 -11.03 -3.07
C ASN A 16 11.11 -9.73 -2.83
N GLY A 17 11.26 -9.07 -1.68
CA GLY A 17 10.53 -7.84 -1.34
C GLY A 17 10.98 -6.58 -2.09
N GLY A 18 11.67 -6.75 -3.22
CA GLY A 18 11.98 -5.67 -4.17
C GLY A 18 10.91 -5.47 -5.24
N THR A 19 10.03 -6.45 -5.49
CA THR A 19 8.97 -6.29 -6.50
C THR A 19 7.81 -5.48 -5.93
N LYS A 20 7.60 -4.29 -6.48
CA LYS A 20 6.40 -3.48 -6.19
C LYS A 20 5.14 -4.29 -6.52
N SER A 21 4.17 -4.31 -5.62
CA SER A 21 2.89 -4.96 -5.88
C SER A 21 2.13 -4.24 -7.01
N GLU A 22 1.24 -4.96 -7.68
CA GLU A 22 0.43 -4.41 -8.77
C GLU A 22 -0.39 -3.20 -8.32
N GLU A 23 -0.89 -3.19 -7.09
CA GLU A 23 -1.62 -2.05 -6.54
C GLU A 23 -0.76 -0.80 -6.43
N ILE A 24 0.51 -0.95 -6.04
CA ILE A 24 1.42 0.20 -5.94
C ILE A 24 1.73 0.76 -7.32
N LYS A 25 1.97 -0.10 -8.31
CA LYS A 25 2.18 0.33 -9.70
C LYS A 25 0.95 1.08 -10.23
N ALA A 26 -0.24 0.51 -10.04
CA ALA A 26 -1.50 1.13 -10.44
C ALA A 26 -1.73 2.48 -9.73
N ILE A 27 -1.36 2.61 -8.44
CA ILE A 27 -1.41 3.89 -7.73
C ILE A 27 -0.42 4.90 -8.34
N GLU A 28 0.83 4.51 -8.59
CA GLU A 28 1.85 5.41 -9.17
C GLU A 28 1.42 5.90 -10.57
N ASP A 29 0.90 5.01 -11.40
CA ASP A 29 0.36 5.34 -12.73
C ASP A 29 -0.89 6.23 -12.62
N PHE A 30 -1.81 5.89 -11.71
CA PHE A 30 -2.98 6.70 -11.40
C PHE A 30 -2.59 8.12 -11.01
N LEU A 31 -1.58 8.30 -10.15
CA LEU A 31 -1.12 9.61 -9.66
C LEU A 31 -0.40 10.42 -10.75
N THR A 32 0.26 9.76 -11.70
CA THR A 32 1.00 10.42 -12.79
C THR A 32 0.10 10.79 -13.98
N SER A 33 -0.89 9.97 -14.30
CA SER A 33 -1.72 10.14 -15.51
C SER A 33 -2.64 11.38 -15.51
N GLY A 34 -2.98 11.94 -14.35
CA GLY A 34 -3.75 13.18 -14.21
C GLY A 34 -5.23 13.13 -14.65
N ASN A 35 -5.67 12.02 -15.26
CA ASN A 35 -6.97 11.93 -15.95
C ASN A 35 -8.16 11.58 -15.03
N ALA A 36 -7.90 10.91 -13.90
CA ALA A 36 -8.93 10.41 -13.00
C ALA A 36 -8.81 11.04 -11.61
N LYS A 37 -9.96 11.39 -11.03
CA LYS A 37 -10.05 12.00 -9.69
C LYS A 37 -9.78 10.98 -8.58
N ASN A 38 -10.36 9.78 -8.72
CA ASN A 38 -10.35 8.70 -7.71
C ASN A 38 -10.10 7.35 -8.38
N MET A 39 -9.66 6.36 -7.60
CA MET A 39 -9.48 4.96 -8.01
C MET A 39 -10.00 4.02 -6.92
N CYS A 40 -10.44 2.81 -7.29
CA CYS A 40 -10.90 1.78 -6.37
C CYS A 40 -10.27 0.42 -6.69
N PHE A 41 -9.80 -0.30 -5.68
CA PHE A 41 -9.46 -1.72 -5.76
C PHE A 41 -10.54 -2.55 -5.07
N GLN A 42 -11.20 -3.42 -5.82
CA GLN A 42 -12.18 -4.36 -5.27
C GLN A 42 -11.55 -5.74 -5.11
N TYR A 43 -11.71 -6.32 -3.93
CA TYR A 43 -11.20 -7.63 -3.57
C TYR A 43 -12.35 -8.60 -3.35
N ASN A 44 -12.02 -9.90 -3.31
CA ASN A 44 -13.02 -10.94 -3.07
C ASN A 44 -13.53 -10.94 -1.62
N THR A 45 -12.67 -10.52 -0.67
CA THR A 45 -13.02 -10.53 0.75
C THR A 45 -12.61 -9.25 1.47
N PRO A 46 -13.35 -8.83 2.52
CA PRO A 46 -12.94 -7.71 3.38
C PRO A 46 -11.59 -7.93 4.07
N LYS A 47 -11.23 -9.20 4.36
CA LYS A 47 -9.95 -9.56 4.98
C LYS A 47 -8.77 -9.29 4.05
N GLU A 48 -8.92 -9.62 2.77
CA GLU A 48 -7.91 -9.33 1.75
C GLU A 48 -7.72 -7.82 1.59
N ALA A 49 -8.80 -7.07 1.46
CA ALA A 49 -8.76 -5.60 1.40
C ALA A 49 -8.07 -5.00 2.63
N LYS A 50 -8.33 -5.51 3.84
CA LYS A 50 -7.63 -5.06 5.06
C LYS A 50 -6.13 -5.32 5.00
N SER A 51 -5.70 -6.49 4.52
CA SER A 51 -4.28 -6.81 4.37
C SER A 51 -3.61 -5.89 3.35
N LYS A 52 -4.22 -5.68 2.18
CA LYS A 52 -3.68 -4.82 1.12
C LYS A 52 -3.64 -3.34 1.50
N LEU A 53 -4.63 -2.87 2.26
CA LEU A 53 -4.63 -1.51 2.81
C LEU A 53 -3.37 -1.23 3.65
N SER A 54 -2.83 -2.22 4.38
CA SER A 54 -1.60 -2.03 5.17
C SER A 54 -0.38 -1.71 4.29
N THR A 55 -0.25 -2.39 3.15
CA THR A 55 0.79 -2.15 2.15
C THR A 55 0.61 -0.78 1.51
N ILE A 56 -0.61 -0.45 1.06
CA ILE A 56 -0.96 0.84 0.45
C ILE A 56 -0.71 2.00 1.42
N SER A 57 -1.06 1.83 2.70
CA SER A 57 -0.86 2.85 3.74
C SER A 57 0.63 3.13 3.98
N SER A 58 1.45 2.08 3.95
CA SER A 58 2.90 2.21 4.08
C SER A 58 3.51 2.96 2.90
N HIS A 59 3.04 2.66 1.68
CA HIS A 59 3.41 3.41 0.48
C HIS A 59 2.95 4.87 0.56
N ARG A 60 1.68 5.12 0.92
CA ARG A 60 1.08 6.47 1.05
C ARG A 60 1.92 7.37 1.94
N ARG A 61 2.37 6.88 3.10
CA ARG A 61 3.23 7.63 4.01
C ARG A 61 4.53 8.08 3.34
N LYS A 62 5.21 7.16 2.63
CA LYS A 62 6.47 7.46 1.92
C LYS A 62 6.22 8.42 0.75
N TYR A 63 5.18 8.16 -0.04
CA TYR A 63 4.85 8.96 -1.21
C TYR A 63 4.50 10.40 -0.83
N ASN A 64 3.62 10.59 0.17
CA ASN A 64 3.18 11.92 0.61
C ASN A 64 4.29 12.71 1.31
N ALA A 65 5.30 12.05 1.89
CA ALA A 65 6.48 12.72 2.43
C ALA A 65 7.36 13.32 1.32
N ALA A 66 7.42 12.67 0.16
CA ALA A 66 8.21 13.12 -0.99
C ALA A 66 7.43 14.03 -1.95
N HIS A 67 6.09 13.92 -1.99
CA HIS A 67 5.25 14.61 -2.97
C HIS A 67 4.21 15.49 -2.27
N PRO A 68 4.23 16.83 -2.49
CA PRO A 68 3.25 17.74 -1.92
C PRO A 68 1.80 17.46 -2.34
N LYS A 69 1.61 16.91 -3.55
CA LYS A 69 0.32 16.45 -4.09
C LYS A 69 0.18 14.94 -3.88
N GLY A 70 0.09 14.57 -2.61
CA GLY A 70 -0.05 13.17 -2.19
C GLY A 70 -1.44 12.60 -2.49
N TYR A 71 -1.74 11.51 -1.81
CA TYR A 71 -3.04 10.85 -1.90
C TYR A 71 -3.51 10.34 -0.55
N ASP A 72 -4.81 10.08 -0.45
CA ASP A 72 -5.45 9.41 0.67
C ASP A 72 -5.96 8.03 0.26
N ALA A 73 -6.04 7.12 1.23
CA ALA A 73 -6.49 5.76 1.03
C ALA A 73 -7.33 5.30 2.22
N TYR A 74 -8.53 4.80 1.96
CA TYR A 74 -9.41 4.21 2.96
C TYR A 74 -10.14 2.98 2.41
N ARG A 75 -10.63 2.13 3.30
CA ARG A 75 -11.33 0.89 2.95
C ARG A 75 -12.78 0.96 3.38
N VAL A 76 -13.66 0.48 2.51
CA VAL A 76 -15.07 0.14 2.82
C VAL A 76 -15.27 -1.31 2.40
N ASP A 77 -15.58 -2.19 3.34
CA ASP A 77 -15.73 -3.63 3.10
C ASP A 77 -14.56 -4.26 2.33
N ALA A 78 -14.83 -4.82 1.16
CA ALA A 78 -13.85 -5.45 0.27
C ALA A 78 -13.24 -4.47 -0.74
N CYS A 79 -13.46 -3.16 -0.59
CA CYS A 79 -12.99 -2.13 -1.51
C CYS A 79 -12.00 -1.18 -0.82
N ILE A 80 -10.94 -0.79 -1.54
CA ILE A 80 -10.00 0.26 -1.14
C ILE A 80 -10.10 1.42 -2.12
N TYR A 81 -10.40 2.60 -1.61
CA TYR A 81 -10.50 3.82 -2.39
C TYR A 81 -9.23 4.64 -2.26
N ILE A 82 -8.76 5.17 -3.39
CA ILE A 82 -7.58 6.04 -3.51
C ILE A 82 -8.05 7.40 -4.02
N MET A 83 -7.79 8.44 -3.25
CA MET A 83 -8.22 9.81 -3.53
C MET A 83 -7.00 10.71 -3.69
N ARG A 84 -6.93 11.52 -4.74
CA ARG A 84 -5.89 12.56 -4.82
C ARG A 84 -6.13 13.60 -3.72
N VAL A 85 -5.08 13.97 -3.01
CA VAL A 85 -5.15 15.07 -2.03
C VAL A 85 -4.56 16.30 -2.69
N GLU A 86 -5.42 17.25 -3.03
CA GLU A 86 -4.97 18.61 -3.29
C GLU A 86 -4.61 19.24 -1.95
N LYS A 87 -3.47 19.94 -1.89
CA LYS A 87 -3.13 20.73 -0.70
C LYS A 87 -4.30 21.68 -0.46
N GLY A 88 -5.04 21.46 0.64
CA GLY A 88 -5.98 22.44 1.16
C GLY A 88 -5.24 23.77 1.32
N LYS A 89 -5.90 24.83 0.85
CA LYS A 89 -5.49 26.22 1.06
C LYS A 89 -5.18 26.49 2.53
#